data_AF-A0A933C0X2-F1
#
_entry.id   AF-A0A933C0X2-F1
#
_cell.length_a   1.000
_cell.length_b   1.000
_cell.length_c   1.000
_cell.angle_alpha   90.00
_cell.angle_beta   90.00
_cell.angle_gamma   90.00
#
_symmetry.space_group_name_H-M   'P 1'
#
loop_
_entity.id
_entity.type
_entity.pdbx_description
1 polymer ?
#
loop_
_entity_poly.entity_id
_entity_poly.type
_entity_poly.pdbx_seq_one_letter_code
_entity_poly.pdbx_strand_id
1 'polypeptide(L)'
;VNILINNYQLREKFAGIQITVPPAVILGTEIFDQFVDENNLRKFALKTTDDETITRKFLEASEFPEDVLGSLAAFLDLVRGPLAVRSSSLLEDSQYHPFAGVYETYMIPNNNPDPFVRLRELVSTVKRVYASTFYRGAKDYFKVTSYRLEEEKMAVIIQRMVGAQHRQRFYPDFSGVAKSYNFYPVPPQTPQDGIVSVAHGLGKTIVDGGMTVRFCPKYPKHLLQFSTTDQALRNNQTDFYALELNQSPLESFEARDALLKRYPLSIAEEDATLQFTGSTYSRENDALYDGLARDGMRIVTFSPILNHNLFPLPSIVELLLDMGTWGMGTPVEIEFAVTMSVPSGKPREFALVQMRPLVLSREMEQLTIEQVGREGAVCSSSHVLGHGVIRDVRDVVVVDLEDFDRSKTQEVAREVNQFNEKLIDEGRPYVLIGVGRWGTLDPWLGIPVKWEHISGARVIVEAGFKDLEVAPSQGSHFFQNITSFMVGYFTVTGNGDFVDWEWLRACDPAERKRFVRHLRFDKPLLVKMNGHENKGIILKPGQGSEFRPS
;
A
#
# COMPACT_ATOMS: atom_id res chain seq x y z
N VAL A 1 -17.54 8.91 -9.06
CA VAL A 1 -17.70 7.49 -9.48
C VAL A 1 -19.15 7.12 -9.82
N ASN A 2 -20.11 7.19 -8.89
CA ASN A 2 -21.52 6.80 -9.15
C ASN A 2 -22.14 7.48 -10.38
N ILE A 3 -21.84 8.76 -10.60
CA ILE A 3 -22.28 9.51 -11.78
C ILE A 3 -21.75 8.89 -13.08
N LEU A 4 -20.46 8.50 -13.12
CA LEU A 4 -19.86 7.86 -14.30
C LEU A 4 -20.51 6.49 -14.58
N ILE A 5 -20.73 5.67 -13.55
CA ILE A 5 -21.34 4.35 -13.73
C ILE A 5 -22.79 4.45 -14.22
N ASN A 6 -23.56 5.39 -13.66
CA ASN A 6 -24.97 5.56 -14.01
C ASN A 6 -25.14 6.20 -15.40
N ASN A 7 -24.41 7.27 -15.69
CA ASN A 7 -24.57 8.02 -16.94
C ASN A 7 -24.15 7.20 -18.17
N TYR A 8 -23.17 6.31 -18.02
CA TYR A 8 -22.67 5.45 -19.10
C TYR A 8 -23.22 4.02 -19.04
N GLN A 9 -24.24 3.77 -18.21
CA GLN A 9 -24.93 2.48 -18.08
C GLN A 9 -23.97 1.29 -17.88
N LEU A 10 -22.88 1.50 -17.13
CA LEU A 10 -21.82 0.49 -16.97
C LEU A 10 -22.26 -0.72 -16.15
N ARG A 11 -23.32 -0.58 -15.34
CA ARG A 11 -23.76 -1.58 -14.37
C ARG A 11 -23.93 -2.98 -14.95
N GLU A 12 -24.45 -3.07 -16.18
CA GLU A 12 -24.76 -4.34 -16.85
C GLU A 12 -24.08 -4.45 -18.23
N LYS A 13 -23.01 -3.68 -18.46
CA LYS A 13 -22.32 -3.64 -19.76
C LYS A 13 -21.70 -4.98 -20.14
N PHE A 14 -21.33 -5.81 -19.16
CA PHE A 14 -20.73 -7.12 -19.36
C PHE A 14 -21.74 -8.22 -19.01
N ALA A 15 -21.94 -9.17 -19.92
CA ALA A 15 -22.91 -10.24 -19.74
C ALA A 15 -22.60 -11.07 -18.49
N GLY A 16 -23.61 -11.28 -17.63
CA GLY A 16 -23.49 -12.06 -16.40
C GLY A 16 -22.68 -11.39 -15.28
N ILE A 17 -22.37 -10.10 -15.41
CA ILE A 17 -21.56 -9.34 -14.45
C ILE A 17 -22.26 -8.04 -14.10
N GLN A 18 -22.22 -7.71 -12.81
CA GLN A 18 -22.72 -6.47 -12.28
C GLN A 18 -21.56 -5.60 -11.80
N ILE A 19 -21.42 -4.41 -12.39
CA ILE A 19 -20.46 -3.39 -11.91
C ILE A 19 -21.17 -2.51 -10.87
N THR A 20 -20.67 -2.52 -9.64
CA THR A 20 -21.28 -1.84 -8.49
C THR A 20 -20.31 -0.86 -7.83
N VAL A 21 -20.88 0.10 -7.09
CA VAL A 21 -20.17 0.86 -6.06
C VAL A 21 -20.79 0.47 -4.74
N PRO A 22 -20.02 0.00 -3.75
CA PRO A 22 -20.59 -0.41 -2.48
C PRO A 22 -21.30 0.77 -1.79
N PRO A 23 -22.51 0.56 -1.25
CA PRO A 23 -23.21 1.59 -0.47
C PRO A 23 -22.33 2.09 0.67
N ALA A 24 -22.31 3.40 0.86
CA ALA A 24 -21.54 4.06 1.90
C ALA A 24 -22.30 5.24 2.51
N VAL A 25 -22.01 5.50 3.78
CA VAL A 25 -22.37 6.72 4.51
C VAL A 25 -21.09 7.41 4.93
N ILE A 26 -21.10 8.74 4.94
CA ILE A 26 -19.94 9.56 5.31
C ILE A 26 -20.32 10.37 6.53
N LEU A 27 -19.55 10.23 7.61
CA LEU A 27 -19.59 11.12 8.75
C LEU A 27 -18.64 12.29 8.46
N GLY A 28 -19.19 13.50 8.36
CA GLY A 28 -18.42 14.70 8.07
C GLY A 28 -17.44 15.07 9.19
N THR A 29 -16.48 15.92 8.87
CA THR A 29 -15.44 16.39 9.80
C THR A 29 -15.99 17.20 10.98
N GLU A 30 -17.18 17.80 10.85
CA GLU A 30 -17.85 18.53 11.93
C GLU A 30 -18.24 17.59 13.09
N ILE A 31 -18.62 16.34 12.79
CA ILE A 31 -18.98 15.32 13.80
C ILE A 31 -17.74 14.95 14.61
N PHE A 32 -16.57 14.88 13.97
CA PHE A 32 -15.30 14.65 14.64
C PHE A 32 -14.95 15.77 15.61
N ASP A 33 -15.04 17.03 15.16
CA ASP A 33 -14.76 18.18 16.04
C ASP A 33 -15.72 18.22 17.22
N GLN A 34 -17.02 18.05 16.98
CA GLN A 34 -18.04 18.00 18.03
C GLN A 34 -17.71 16.90 19.05
N PHE A 35 -17.45 15.67 18.59
CA PHE A 35 -17.12 14.55 19.46
C PHE A 35 -15.86 14.79 20.28
N VAL A 36 -14.79 15.29 19.66
CA VAL A 36 -13.51 15.53 20.33
C VAL A 36 -13.61 16.65 21.37
N ASP A 37 -14.33 17.71 21.06
CA ASP A 37 -14.45 18.90 21.90
C ASP A 37 -15.41 18.66 23.07
N GLU A 38 -16.60 18.06 22.85
CA GLU A 38 -17.56 17.72 23.91
C GLU A 38 -16.96 16.77 24.96
N ASN A 39 -16.12 15.83 24.53
CA ASN A 39 -15.43 14.88 25.42
C ASN A 39 -14.08 15.39 25.94
N ASN A 40 -13.68 16.63 25.63
CA ASN A 40 -12.40 17.24 26.03
C ASN A 40 -11.15 16.40 25.69
N LEU A 41 -11.18 15.70 24.56
CA LEU A 41 -10.15 14.71 24.19
C LEU A 41 -8.89 15.35 23.59
N ARG A 42 -9.03 16.50 22.93
CA ARG A 42 -7.98 17.11 22.09
C ARG A 42 -6.63 17.28 22.80
N LYS A 43 -6.62 17.96 23.95
CA LYS A 43 -5.38 18.26 24.71
C LYS A 43 -4.70 17.00 25.24
N PHE A 44 -5.49 16.01 25.65
CA PHE A 44 -4.98 14.71 26.09
C PHE A 44 -4.38 13.94 24.91
N ALA A 45 -5.14 13.83 23.82
CA ALA A 45 -4.76 13.06 22.65
C ALA A 45 -3.47 13.60 22.00
N LEU A 46 -3.27 14.91 21.94
CA LEU A 46 -2.03 15.51 21.41
C LEU A 46 -0.78 15.17 22.25
N LYS A 47 -0.91 15.09 23.58
CA LYS A 47 0.23 14.89 24.49
C LYS A 47 0.61 13.42 24.71
N THR A 48 -0.38 12.52 24.70
CA THR A 48 -0.16 11.10 24.97
C THR A 48 0.52 10.42 23.79
N THR A 49 1.56 9.62 24.01
CA THR A 49 2.29 8.90 22.93
C THR A 49 1.91 7.43 22.82
N ASP A 50 1.14 6.91 23.78
CA ASP A 50 0.69 5.51 23.82
C ASP A 50 -0.68 5.36 23.13
N ASP A 51 -0.70 4.63 22.02
CA ASP A 51 -1.87 4.45 21.15
C ASP A 51 -3.00 3.70 21.86
N GLU A 52 -2.69 2.71 22.70
CA GLU A 52 -3.69 1.96 23.46
C GLU A 52 -4.40 2.85 24.50
N THR A 53 -3.65 3.71 25.18
CA THR A 53 -4.20 4.68 26.14
C THR A 53 -5.08 5.72 25.44
N ILE A 54 -4.71 6.18 24.24
CA ILE A 54 -5.56 7.04 23.42
C ILE A 54 -6.84 6.30 23.04
N THR A 55 -6.73 5.09 22.48
CA THR A 55 -7.85 4.26 22.04
C THR A 55 -8.85 4.04 23.17
N ARG A 56 -8.36 3.64 24.35
CA ARG A 56 -9.19 3.41 25.54
C ARG A 56 -9.96 4.67 25.92
N LYS A 57 -9.29 5.83 25.96
CA LYS A 57 -9.93 7.10 26.33
C LYS A 57 -11.03 7.53 25.34
N PHE A 58 -10.80 7.30 24.05
CA PHE A 58 -11.79 7.57 23.00
C PHE A 58 -13.00 6.62 23.10
N LEU A 59 -12.77 5.34 23.42
CA LEU A 59 -13.85 4.37 23.61
C LEU A 59 -14.69 4.66 24.86
N GLU A 60 -14.07 5.10 25.94
CA GLU A 60 -14.73 5.48 27.21
C GLU A 60 -15.53 6.79 27.14
N ALA A 61 -15.33 7.60 26.10
CA ALA A 61 -16.05 8.85 25.88
C ALA A 61 -17.58 8.60 25.84
N SER A 62 -18.34 9.27 26.70
CA SER A 62 -19.79 9.06 26.81
C SER A 62 -20.57 9.77 25.71
N GLU A 63 -20.14 10.97 25.32
CA GLU A 63 -20.91 11.82 24.42
C GLU A 63 -20.66 11.42 22.96
N PHE A 64 -21.75 11.26 22.20
CA PHE A 64 -21.74 11.11 20.75
C PHE A 64 -23.04 11.72 20.21
N PRO A 65 -23.03 12.49 19.10
CA PRO A 65 -24.21 13.24 18.66
C PRO A 65 -25.44 12.35 18.40
N GLU A 66 -26.57 12.64 19.06
CA GLU A 66 -27.77 11.79 19.05
C GLU A 66 -28.41 11.64 17.67
N ASP A 67 -28.42 12.73 16.89
CA ASP A 67 -28.91 12.77 15.51
C ASP A 67 -28.08 11.85 14.58
N VAL A 68 -26.77 11.81 14.81
CA VAL A 68 -25.87 10.90 14.10
C VAL A 68 -26.14 9.45 14.53
N LEU A 69 -26.35 9.18 15.82
CA LEU A 69 -26.71 7.83 16.29
C LEU A 69 -27.99 7.31 15.61
N GLY A 70 -29.03 8.15 15.53
CA GLY A 70 -30.28 7.81 14.83
C GLY A 70 -30.06 7.52 13.34
N SER A 71 -29.24 8.32 12.67
CA SER A 71 -28.90 8.14 11.26
C SER A 71 -28.10 6.86 11.00
N LEU A 72 -27.13 6.54 11.88
CA LEU A 72 -26.36 5.30 11.82
C LEU A 72 -27.23 4.08 12.07
N ALA A 73 -28.18 4.15 13.01
CA ALA A 73 -29.14 3.07 13.25
C ALA A 73 -30.00 2.78 12.00
N ALA A 74 -30.53 3.83 11.36
CA ALA A 74 -31.30 3.71 10.13
C ALA A 74 -30.47 3.10 8.98
N PHE A 75 -29.19 3.47 8.87
CA PHE A 75 -28.27 2.86 7.91
C PHE A 75 -28.06 1.37 8.19
N LEU A 76 -27.85 0.98 9.45
CA LEU A 76 -27.66 -0.41 9.87
C LEU A 76 -28.91 -1.29 9.69
N ASP A 77 -30.10 -0.68 9.59
CA ASP A 77 -31.30 -1.40 9.24
C ASP A 77 -31.34 -1.80 7.76
N LEU A 78 -30.82 -0.94 6.89
CA LEU A 78 -30.71 -1.17 5.44
C LEU A 78 -29.53 -2.08 5.08
N VAL A 79 -28.42 -1.99 5.81
CA VAL A 79 -27.18 -2.74 5.53
C VAL A 79 -26.92 -3.81 6.59
N ARG A 80 -27.12 -5.07 6.21
CA ARG A 80 -27.06 -6.25 7.08
C ARG A 80 -25.81 -7.12 6.90
N GLY A 81 -24.80 -6.63 6.19
CA GLY A 81 -23.54 -7.33 5.95
C GLY A 81 -22.33 -6.60 6.53
N PRO A 82 -21.13 -7.19 6.47
CA PRO A 82 -19.92 -6.59 7.03
C PRO A 82 -19.63 -5.20 6.49
N LEU A 83 -19.01 -4.37 7.34
CA LEU A 83 -18.74 -2.97 7.08
C LEU A 83 -17.25 -2.69 7.19
N ALA A 84 -16.73 -1.86 6.28
CA ALA A 84 -15.44 -1.20 6.40
C ALA A 84 -15.68 0.22 6.93
N VAL A 85 -15.03 0.56 8.03
CA VAL A 85 -15.04 1.87 8.67
C VAL A 85 -13.66 2.49 8.42
N ARG A 86 -13.61 3.42 7.46
CA ARG A 86 -12.40 3.98 6.88
C ARG A 86 -12.20 5.42 7.33
N SER A 87 -10.96 5.77 7.64
CA SER A 87 -10.50 7.15 7.74
C SER A 87 -10.61 7.84 6.36
N SER A 88 -10.96 9.12 6.38
CA SER A 88 -10.93 10.03 5.23
C SER A 88 -10.63 11.41 5.78
N SER A 89 -9.37 11.65 6.09
CA SER A 89 -8.97 12.94 6.66
C SER A 89 -8.95 14.05 5.62
N LEU A 90 -8.94 15.30 6.09
CA LEU A 90 -8.86 16.48 5.22
C LEU A 90 -7.60 16.45 4.33
N LEU A 91 -6.48 16.00 4.88
CA LEU A 91 -5.19 15.99 4.19
C LEU A 91 -4.92 14.68 3.44
N GLU A 92 -5.59 13.58 3.78
CA GLU A 92 -5.48 12.28 3.10
C GLU A 92 -5.88 12.34 1.63
N ASP A 93 -6.91 13.12 1.30
CA ASP A 93 -7.39 13.32 -0.07
C ASP A 93 -6.79 14.58 -0.73
N SER A 94 -5.78 15.20 -0.12
CA SER A 94 -5.06 16.33 -0.71
C SER A 94 -4.34 15.90 -1.99
N GLN A 95 -4.61 16.60 -3.10
CA GLN A 95 -4.01 16.30 -4.40
C GLN A 95 -2.49 16.44 -4.44
N TYR A 96 -1.88 17.19 -3.53
CA TYR A 96 -0.45 17.48 -3.57
C TYR A 96 0.34 16.77 -2.47
N HIS A 97 -0.31 16.40 -1.37
CA HIS A 97 0.33 15.76 -0.20
C HIS A 97 -0.62 14.72 0.42
N PRO A 98 -1.00 13.64 -0.29
CA PRO A 98 -1.92 12.65 0.27
C PRO A 98 -1.29 11.90 1.45
N PHE A 99 -1.98 11.94 2.59
CA PHE A 99 -1.67 11.19 3.82
C PHE A 99 -2.08 9.72 3.70
N ALA A 100 -1.58 9.05 2.65
CA ALA A 100 -2.01 7.71 2.29
C ALA A 100 -1.54 6.68 3.33
N GLY A 101 -2.49 6.05 4.03
CA GLY A 101 -2.23 4.92 4.92
C GLY A 101 -1.64 5.31 6.27
N VAL A 102 -1.82 6.57 6.67
CA VAL A 102 -1.39 7.10 7.98
C VAL A 102 -2.37 6.72 9.09
N TYR A 103 -3.65 6.63 8.75
CA TYR A 103 -4.74 6.37 9.68
C TYR A 103 -5.27 4.95 9.55
N GLU A 104 -5.97 4.50 10.59
CA GLU A 104 -6.46 3.12 10.64
C GLU A 104 -7.81 2.98 9.91
N THR A 105 -8.01 1.79 9.35
CA THR A 105 -9.28 1.32 8.81
C THR A 105 -9.64 0.04 9.55
N TYR A 106 -10.89 -0.08 9.97
CA TYR A 106 -11.38 -1.27 10.67
C TYR A 106 -12.52 -1.93 9.89
N MET A 107 -12.54 -3.25 9.87
CA MET A 107 -13.60 -4.05 9.28
C MET A 107 -14.39 -4.76 10.37
N ILE A 108 -15.72 -4.66 10.34
CA ILE A 108 -16.59 -5.26 11.35
C ILE A 108 -17.65 -6.19 10.74
N PRO A 109 -18.01 -7.30 11.41
CA PRO A 109 -18.97 -8.29 10.89
C PRO A 109 -20.39 -7.74 10.66
N ASN A 110 -20.86 -6.84 11.54
CA ASN A 110 -22.21 -6.27 11.48
C ASN A 110 -23.32 -7.34 11.35
N ASN A 111 -23.15 -8.49 12.02
CA ASN A 111 -24.01 -9.67 11.89
C ASN A 111 -24.75 -10.05 13.18
N ASN A 112 -24.63 -9.26 14.26
CA ASN A 112 -25.34 -9.52 15.50
C ASN A 112 -26.87 -9.36 15.30
N PRO A 113 -27.71 -10.28 15.83
CA PRO A 113 -29.15 -10.16 15.69
C PRO A 113 -29.74 -8.91 16.36
N ASP A 114 -29.09 -8.40 17.42
CA ASP A 114 -29.52 -7.19 18.12
C ASP A 114 -29.01 -5.92 17.40
N PRO A 115 -29.91 -5.06 16.86
CA PRO A 115 -29.52 -3.82 16.20
C PRO A 115 -28.78 -2.84 17.12
N PHE A 116 -29.05 -2.84 18.42
CA PHE A 116 -28.36 -1.98 19.38
C PHE A 116 -26.91 -2.42 19.59
N VAL A 117 -26.66 -3.74 19.58
CA VAL A 117 -25.28 -4.26 19.62
C VAL A 117 -24.51 -3.84 18.38
N ARG A 118 -25.11 -4.00 17.18
CA ARG A 118 -24.47 -3.56 15.92
C ARG A 118 -24.19 -2.06 15.90
N LEU A 119 -25.11 -1.24 16.39
CA LEU A 119 -24.91 0.21 16.51
C LEU A 119 -23.75 0.52 17.46
N ARG A 120 -23.69 -0.13 18.63
CA ARG A 120 -22.60 0.04 19.60
C ARG A 120 -21.25 -0.38 19.01
N GLU A 121 -21.20 -1.49 18.29
CA GLU A 121 -20.01 -1.96 17.57
C GLU A 121 -19.54 -0.94 16.53
N LEU A 122 -20.45 -0.42 15.71
CA LEU A 122 -20.15 0.60 14.70
C LEU A 122 -19.63 1.89 15.34
N VAL A 123 -20.33 2.43 16.34
CA VAL A 123 -19.93 3.66 17.04
C VAL A 123 -18.57 3.49 17.73
N SER A 124 -18.33 2.35 18.38
CA SER A 124 -17.03 2.05 18.99
C SER A 124 -15.93 2.01 17.93
N THR A 125 -16.23 1.50 16.74
CA THR A 125 -15.28 1.45 15.62
C THR A 125 -15.01 2.84 15.06
N VAL A 126 -16.03 3.69 14.91
CA VAL A 126 -15.87 5.11 14.52
C VAL A 126 -14.97 5.84 15.52
N LYS A 127 -15.16 5.62 16.83
CA LYS A 127 -14.30 6.19 17.88
C LYS A 127 -12.84 5.73 17.75
N ARG A 128 -12.58 4.49 17.33
CA ARG A 128 -11.21 4.02 17.04
C ARG A 128 -10.59 4.71 15.83
N VAL A 129 -11.37 4.93 14.77
CA VAL A 129 -10.88 5.72 13.61
C VAL A 129 -10.52 7.14 14.05
N TYR A 130 -11.36 7.79 14.86
CA TYR A 130 -11.03 9.10 15.44
C TYR A 130 -9.81 9.08 16.36
N ALA A 131 -9.61 8.01 17.15
CA ALA A 131 -8.42 7.83 17.97
C ALA A 131 -7.16 7.74 17.11
N SER A 132 -7.24 7.08 15.94
CA SER A 132 -6.11 6.86 15.04
C SER A 132 -5.49 8.14 14.49
N THR A 133 -6.25 9.25 14.44
CA THR A 133 -5.73 10.59 14.10
C THR A 133 -4.59 11.02 15.04
N PHE A 134 -4.61 10.56 16.29
CA PHE A 134 -3.66 10.95 17.33
C PHE A 134 -2.63 9.86 17.66
N TYR A 135 -2.59 8.77 16.90
CA TYR A 135 -1.59 7.73 17.12
C TYR A 135 -0.18 8.22 16.84
N ARG A 136 0.81 7.53 17.40
CA ARG A 136 2.22 7.83 17.22
C ARG A 136 2.62 7.90 15.75
N GLY A 137 2.18 6.94 14.94
CA GLY A 137 2.47 6.92 13.50
C GLY A 137 1.97 8.18 12.78
N ALA A 138 0.75 8.63 13.08
CA ALA A 138 0.21 9.88 12.55
C ALA A 138 1.01 11.10 13.02
N LYS A 139 1.33 11.18 14.31
CA LYS A 139 2.14 12.27 14.88
C LYS A 139 3.52 12.37 14.24
N ASP A 140 4.21 11.25 14.08
CA ASP A 140 5.53 11.20 13.48
C ASP A 140 5.48 11.56 11.98
N TYR A 141 4.37 11.24 11.30
CA TYR A 141 4.12 11.73 9.94
C TYR A 141 3.99 13.26 9.89
N PHE A 142 3.22 13.87 10.79
CA PHE A 142 3.04 15.33 10.81
C PHE A 142 4.35 16.09 11.07
N LYS A 143 5.25 15.55 11.91
CA LYS A 143 6.57 16.16 12.19
C LYS A 143 7.40 16.44 10.94
N VAL A 144 7.25 15.61 9.89
CA VAL A 144 8.00 15.76 8.63
C VAL A 144 7.25 16.56 7.56
N THR A 145 6.05 17.04 7.88
CA THR A 145 5.23 17.87 6.97
C THR A 145 5.22 19.33 7.44
N SER A 146 4.76 20.23 6.57
CA SER A 146 4.50 21.63 6.95
C SER A 146 3.18 21.82 7.70
N TYR A 147 2.36 20.77 7.82
CA TYR A 147 1.03 20.83 8.45
C TYR A 147 1.11 20.61 9.96
N ARG A 148 0.11 21.14 10.65
CA ARG A 148 -0.05 20.98 12.11
C ARG A 148 -1.13 19.96 12.40
N LEU A 149 -0.83 19.03 13.30
CA LEU A 149 -1.79 18.01 13.73
C LEU A 149 -3.03 18.65 14.40
N GLU A 150 -2.90 19.82 15.00
CA GLU A 150 -4.02 20.55 15.61
C GLU A 150 -5.08 21.00 14.59
N GLU A 151 -4.69 21.18 13.33
CA GLU A 151 -5.55 21.58 12.22
C GLU A 151 -6.21 20.36 11.54
N GLU A 152 -5.80 19.15 11.91
CA GLU A 152 -6.28 17.94 11.28
C GLU A 152 -7.70 17.58 11.70
N LYS A 153 -8.50 17.17 10.71
CA LYS A 153 -9.87 16.73 10.90
C LYS A 153 -10.12 15.40 10.20
N MET A 154 -10.94 14.56 10.83
CA MET A 154 -11.23 13.21 10.36
C MET A 154 -12.69 13.06 9.94
N ALA A 155 -12.96 12.85 8.65
CA ALA A 155 -14.23 12.26 8.24
C ALA A 155 -14.12 10.73 8.32
N VAL A 156 -15.26 10.05 8.43
CA VAL A 156 -15.30 8.58 8.48
C VAL A 156 -16.24 8.06 7.40
N ILE A 157 -15.71 7.20 6.54
CA ILE A 157 -16.48 6.52 5.50
C ILE A 157 -16.88 5.15 6.03
N ILE A 158 -18.18 4.91 6.16
CA ILE A 158 -18.75 3.62 6.56
C ILE A 158 -19.32 2.97 5.31
N GLN A 159 -18.65 1.93 4.81
CA GLN A 159 -18.95 1.31 3.52
C GLN A 159 -19.25 -0.18 3.69
N ARG A 160 -20.26 -0.70 2.98
CA ARG A 160 -20.51 -2.15 2.92
C ARG A 160 -19.31 -2.86 2.30
N MET A 161 -18.80 -3.91 2.95
CA MET A 161 -17.76 -4.74 2.37
C MET A 161 -18.28 -5.56 1.20
N VAL A 162 -17.37 -5.84 0.26
CA VAL A 162 -17.63 -6.65 -0.93
C VAL A 162 -17.03 -8.02 -0.70
N GLY A 163 -17.81 -9.06 -0.97
CA GLY A 163 -17.38 -10.44 -0.79
C GLY A 163 -18.55 -11.37 -0.54
N ALA A 164 -18.21 -12.63 -0.26
CA ALA A 164 -19.15 -13.64 0.16
C ALA A 164 -18.75 -14.19 1.55
N GLN A 165 -19.75 -14.74 2.24
CA GLN A 165 -19.51 -15.47 3.48
C GLN A 165 -19.09 -16.91 3.14
N HIS A 166 -17.93 -17.30 3.66
CA HIS A 166 -17.38 -18.65 3.59
C HIS A 166 -17.24 -19.20 5.01
N ARG A 167 -18.22 -20.00 5.45
CA ARG A 167 -18.32 -20.50 6.83
C ARG A 167 -18.33 -19.34 7.85
N GLN A 168 -17.25 -19.16 8.61
CA GLN A 168 -17.09 -18.10 9.63
C GLN A 168 -16.22 -16.94 9.14
N ARG A 169 -15.89 -16.88 7.85
CA ARG A 169 -15.05 -15.86 7.23
C ARG A 169 -15.83 -15.07 6.19
N PHE A 170 -15.45 -13.83 5.97
CA PHE A 170 -15.98 -13.01 4.89
C PHE A 170 -14.85 -12.37 4.08
N TYR A 171 -14.86 -12.61 2.77
CA TYR A 171 -13.88 -12.05 1.83
C TYR A 171 -14.38 -12.18 0.38
N PRO A 172 -13.89 -11.35 -0.56
CA PRO A 172 -14.11 -11.54 -1.98
C PRO A 172 -13.20 -12.63 -2.53
N ASP A 173 -13.61 -13.34 -3.59
CA ASP A 173 -12.77 -14.34 -4.26
C ASP A 173 -11.41 -13.75 -4.67
N PHE A 174 -11.40 -12.49 -5.10
CA PHE A 174 -10.17 -11.72 -5.24
C PHE A 174 -10.41 -10.21 -5.19
N SER A 175 -9.32 -9.46 -5.01
CA SER A 175 -9.31 -8.00 -5.04
C SER A 175 -8.11 -7.51 -5.84
N GLY A 176 -8.13 -6.22 -6.18
CA GLY A 176 -7.08 -5.63 -6.98
C GLY A 176 -6.95 -4.13 -6.85
N VAL A 177 -5.76 -3.65 -7.21
CA VAL A 177 -5.46 -2.24 -7.43
C VAL A 177 -4.99 -2.10 -8.87
N ALA A 178 -5.60 -1.19 -9.63
CA ALA A 178 -5.20 -0.90 -10.99
C ALA A 178 -4.82 0.57 -11.14
N LYS A 179 -3.71 0.82 -11.82
CA LYS A 179 -3.19 2.15 -12.12
C LYS A 179 -3.21 2.34 -13.63
N SER A 180 -3.72 3.48 -14.07
CA SER A 180 -3.71 3.88 -15.50
C SER A 180 -2.32 4.27 -16.00
N TYR A 181 -1.35 4.45 -15.11
CA TYR A 181 0.04 4.72 -15.44
C TYR A 181 0.96 3.65 -14.85
N ASN A 182 1.72 2.98 -15.71
CA ASN A 182 2.78 2.05 -15.31
C ASN A 182 4.13 2.77 -15.35
N PHE A 183 4.77 2.89 -14.19
CA PHE A 183 6.10 3.50 -14.07
C PHE A 183 7.22 2.58 -14.56
N TYR A 184 6.96 1.28 -14.66
CA TYR A 184 7.93 0.25 -15.05
C TYR A 184 7.37 -0.63 -16.17
N PRO A 185 7.05 -0.06 -17.35
CA PRO A 185 6.55 -0.85 -18.47
C PRO A 185 7.67 -1.73 -19.04
N VAL A 186 7.33 -2.97 -19.36
CA VAL A 186 8.22 -3.88 -20.08
C VAL A 186 7.73 -4.01 -21.52
N PRO A 187 8.59 -3.85 -22.55
CA PRO A 187 8.18 -3.97 -23.95
C PRO A 187 7.33 -5.23 -24.20
N PRO A 188 6.23 -5.14 -24.97
CA PRO A 188 5.79 -4.00 -25.78
C PRO A 188 4.93 -2.95 -25.03
N GLN A 189 4.81 -3.04 -23.70
CA GLN A 189 3.97 -2.12 -22.92
C GLN A 189 4.54 -0.69 -22.95
N THR A 190 3.63 0.28 -22.88
CA THR A 190 3.91 1.71 -22.67
C THR A 190 3.44 2.14 -21.29
N PRO A 191 3.93 3.28 -20.74
CA PRO A 191 3.45 3.77 -19.45
C PRO A 191 1.94 3.97 -19.39
N GLN A 192 1.29 4.36 -20.50
CA GLN A 192 -0.14 4.62 -20.59
C GLN A 192 -1.00 3.35 -20.70
N ASP A 193 -0.40 2.16 -20.82
CA ASP A 193 -1.15 0.91 -20.89
C ASP A 193 -1.61 0.42 -19.51
N GLY A 194 -1.15 1.08 -18.44
CA GLY A 194 -1.53 0.79 -17.07
C GLY A 194 -0.98 -0.55 -16.55
N ILE A 195 -1.20 -0.76 -15.25
CA ILE A 195 -0.75 -1.94 -14.52
C ILE A 195 -1.80 -2.33 -13.48
N VAL A 196 -2.05 -3.62 -13.33
CA VAL A 196 -2.98 -4.18 -12.35
C VAL A 196 -2.22 -5.13 -11.44
N SER A 197 -2.43 -4.97 -10.13
CA SER A 197 -2.02 -5.93 -9.12
C SER A 197 -3.26 -6.59 -8.54
N VAL A 198 -3.34 -7.92 -8.57
CA VAL A 198 -4.44 -8.69 -7.97
C VAL A 198 -3.94 -9.70 -6.95
N ALA A 199 -4.75 -9.94 -5.94
CA ALA A 199 -4.51 -10.95 -4.91
C ALA A 199 -5.80 -11.71 -4.61
N HIS A 200 -5.66 -12.97 -4.21
CA HIS A 200 -6.77 -13.74 -3.64
C HIS A 200 -7.17 -13.14 -2.28
N GLY A 201 -8.48 -13.05 -1.99
CA GLY A 201 -8.99 -12.49 -0.74
C GLY A 201 -9.05 -10.95 -0.71
N LEU A 202 -9.03 -10.39 0.51
CA LEU A 202 -9.18 -8.94 0.73
C LEU A 202 -7.98 -8.13 0.22
N GLY A 203 -8.25 -6.89 -0.21
CA GLY A 203 -7.25 -5.99 -0.81
C GLY A 203 -6.12 -5.57 0.12
N LYS A 204 -6.25 -5.87 1.42
CA LYS A 204 -5.19 -5.65 2.41
C LYS A 204 -3.88 -6.31 2.02
N THR A 205 -3.92 -7.47 1.34
CA THR A 205 -2.71 -8.13 0.80
C THR A 205 -1.91 -7.20 -0.11
N ILE A 206 -2.58 -6.41 -0.96
CA ILE A 206 -1.95 -5.52 -1.93
C ILE A 206 -1.47 -4.24 -1.24
N VAL A 207 -2.30 -3.70 -0.34
CA VAL A 207 -1.99 -2.51 0.47
C VAL A 207 -0.74 -2.74 1.33
N ASP A 208 -0.63 -3.89 1.97
CA ASP A 208 0.52 -4.28 2.81
C ASP A 208 1.75 -4.73 1.99
N GLY A 209 1.71 -4.60 0.67
CA GLY A 209 2.83 -4.95 -0.20
C GLY A 209 3.12 -6.45 -0.29
N GLY A 210 2.14 -7.30 0.01
CA GLY A 210 2.24 -8.76 -0.10
C GLY A 210 2.45 -9.27 -1.53
N MET A 211 2.44 -10.60 -1.70
CA MET A 211 2.59 -11.23 -3.02
C MET A 211 1.30 -11.11 -3.83
N THR A 212 1.43 -10.58 -5.05
CA THR A 212 0.31 -10.28 -5.95
C THR A 212 0.64 -10.71 -7.37
N VAL A 213 -0.37 -11.05 -8.16
CA VAL A 213 -0.22 -11.21 -9.61
C VAL A 213 -0.35 -9.88 -10.31
N ARG A 214 0.68 -9.52 -11.10
CA ARG A 214 0.75 -8.27 -11.85
C ARG A 214 0.57 -8.52 -13.34
N PHE A 215 -0.31 -7.75 -13.97
CA PHE A 215 -0.53 -7.81 -15.41
C PHE A 215 -0.94 -6.46 -15.97
N CYS A 216 -0.64 -6.24 -17.26
CA CYS A 216 -1.16 -5.10 -18.00
C CYS A 216 -2.53 -5.46 -18.60
N PRO A 217 -3.59 -4.64 -18.44
CA PRO A 217 -4.90 -4.93 -19.00
C PRO A 217 -4.90 -5.21 -20.50
N LYS A 218 -4.09 -4.48 -21.27
CA LYS A 218 -3.95 -4.65 -22.73
C LYS A 218 -3.17 -5.90 -23.14
N TYR A 219 -2.27 -6.37 -22.26
CA TYR A 219 -1.42 -7.54 -22.49
C TYR A 219 -1.54 -8.54 -21.32
N PRO A 220 -2.74 -9.07 -21.03
CA PRO A 220 -3.01 -9.79 -19.77
C PRO A 220 -2.31 -11.15 -19.69
N LYS A 221 -1.88 -11.70 -20.82
CA LYS A 221 -1.16 -12.98 -20.92
C LYS A 221 0.36 -12.83 -20.79
N HIS A 222 0.88 -11.60 -20.79
CA HIS A 222 2.32 -11.34 -20.69
C HIS A 222 2.77 -11.30 -19.22
N LEU A 223 2.72 -12.46 -18.55
CA LEU A 223 3.01 -12.61 -17.12
C LEU A 223 4.47 -13.01 -16.88
N LEU A 224 5.36 -12.02 -16.82
CA LEU A 224 6.81 -12.25 -16.60
C LEU A 224 7.11 -13.00 -15.30
N GLN A 225 6.31 -12.77 -14.25
CA GLN A 225 6.46 -13.40 -12.94
C GLN A 225 6.23 -14.93 -12.92
N PHE A 226 5.68 -15.49 -14.00
CA PHE A 226 5.43 -16.93 -14.17
C PHE A 226 6.18 -17.49 -15.38
N SER A 227 7.24 -16.83 -15.83
CA SER A 227 8.00 -17.28 -17.00
C SER A 227 8.79 -18.57 -16.77
N THR A 228 9.18 -18.83 -15.51
CA THR A 228 9.80 -20.09 -15.05
C THR A 228 9.11 -20.62 -13.79
N THR A 229 9.25 -21.92 -13.52
CA THR A 229 8.69 -22.56 -12.31
C THR A 229 9.33 -22.02 -11.02
N ASP A 230 10.65 -21.77 -11.02
CA ASP A 230 11.35 -21.14 -9.90
C ASP A 230 10.81 -19.73 -9.61
N GLN A 231 10.59 -18.90 -10.63
CA GLN A 231 9.96 -17.58 -10.45
C GLN A 231 8.52 -17.69 -9.95
N ALA A 232 7.75 -18.66 -10.46
CA ALA A 232 6.39 -18.90 -10.02
C ALA A 232 6.33 -19.28 -8.53
N LEU A 233 7.26 -20.13 -8.08
CA LEU A 233 7.36 -20.54 -6.68
C LEU A 233 7.84 -19.41 -5.77
N ARG A 234 8.72 -18.53 -6.23
CA ARG A 234 9.18 -17.38 -5.44
C ARG A 234 8.13 -16.28 -5.32
N ASN A 235 7.35 -16.04 -6.37
CA ASN A 235 6.40 -14.93 -6.45
C ASN A 235 4.94 -15.33 -6.17
N ASN A 236 4.72 -16.46 -5.49
CA ASN A 236 3.37 -16.93 -5.20
C ASN A 236 2.81 -16.35 -3.90
N GLN A 237 1.51 -16.08 -3.91
CA GLN A 237 0.76 -15.79 -2.69
C GLN A 237 0.53 -17.08 -1.91
N THR A 238 0.96 -17.14 -0.66
CA THR A 238 0.82 -18.32 0.23
C THR A 238 -0.33 -18.21 1.23
N ASP A 239 -0.77 -16.98 1.51
CA ASP A 239 -1.85 -16.66 2.43
C ASP A 239 -2.69 -15.47 1.95
N PHE A 240 -3.85 -15.29 2.55
CA PHE A 240 -4.79 -14.22 2.20
C PHE A 240 -5.49 -13.67 3.43
N TYR A 241 -5.95 -12.42 3.34
CA TYR A 241 -6.73 -11.78 4.39
C TYR A 241 -8.24 -12.06 4.23
N ALA A 242 -8.89 -12.36 5.35
CA ALA A 242 -10.34 -12.45 5.48
C ALA A 242 -10.80 -11.86 6.81
N LEU A 243 -12.05 -11.40 6.85
CA LEU A 243 -12.70 -10.93 8.08
C LEU A 243 -13.30 -12.12 8.84
N GLU A 244 -13.02 -12.22 10.14
CA GLU A 244 -13.71 -13.17 11.02
C GLU A 244 -15.10 -12.66 11.44
N LEU A 245 -16.11 -13.52 11.30
CA LEU A 245 -17.50 -13.18 11.59
C LEU A 245 -17.98 -13.56 12.99
N ASN A 246 -17.18 -14.33 13.75
CA ASN A 246 -17.58 -14.90 15.04
C ASN A 246 -17.03 -14.11 16.25
N GLN A 247 -16.26 -13.06 16.03
CA GLN A 247 -15.68 -12.21 17.07
C GLN A 247 -16.31 -10.82 17.05
N SER A 248 -16.45 -10.19 18.22
CA SER A 248 -16.97 -8.81 18.31
C SER A 248 -15.82 -7.80 18.39
N PRO A 249 -15.90 -6.64 17.70
CA PRO A 249 -14.90 -5.57 17.83
C PRO A 249 -14.85 -4.95 19.24
N LEU A 250 -15.81 -5.28 20.11
CA LEU A 250 -15.86 -4.85 21.51
C LEU A 250 -14.96 -5.68 22.44
N GLU A 251 -14.51 -6.87 22.00
CA GLU A 251 -13.74 -7.80 22.82
C GLU A 251 -12.23 -7.50 22.83
N SER A 252 -11.75 -6.67 21.91
CA SER A 252 -10.34 -6.29 21.79
C SER A 252 -10.15 -4.81 22.11
N PHE A 253 -9.11 -4.46 22.88
CA PHE A 253 -8.68 -3.07 23.06
C PHE A 253 -7.50 -2.71 22.15
N GLU A 254 -7.11 -3.60 21.24
CA GLU A 254 -5.98 -3.36 20.36
C GLU A 254 -6.24 -2.15 19.46
N ALA A 255 -5.17 -1.38 19.24
CA ALA A 255 -5.20 -0.21 18.36
C ALA A 255 -5.37 -0.61 16.88
N ARG A 256 -5.11 -1.87 16.51
CA ARG A 256 -5.22 -2.39 15.14
C ARG A 256 -6.47 -3.23 14.92
N ASP A 257 -6.80 -3.47 13.67
CA ASP A 257 -7.92 -4.33 13.29
C ASP A 257 -7.64 -5.80 13.65
N ALA A 258 -8.17 -6.22 14.80
CA ALA A 258 -8.02 -7.57 15.33
C ALA A 258 -8.90 -8.62 14.61
N LEU A 259 -9.91 -8.18 13.84
CA LEU A 259 -10.88 -9.07 13.19
C LEU A 259 -10.42 -9.50 11.80
N LEU A 260 -9.46 -8.78 11.22
CA LEU A 260 -8.83 -9.13 9.96
C LEU A 260 -7.70 -10.14 10.20
N LYS A 261 -7.86 -11.37 9.70
CA LYS A 261 -6.88 -12.45 9.89
C LYS A 261 -6.32 -12.99 8.59
N ARG A 262 -5.09 -13.51 8.68
CA ARG A 262 -4.40 -14.19 7.58
C ARG A 262 -4.70 -15.70 7.64
N TYR A 263 -5.07 -16.27 6.50
CA TYR A 263 -5.32 -17.69 6.34
C TYR A 263 -4.46 -18.26 5.21
N PRO A 264 -3.97 -19.51 5.34
CA PRO A 264 -3.24 -20.17 4.26
C PRO A 264 -4.17 -20.53 3.10
N LEU A 265 -3.62 -20.68 1.89
CA LEU A 265 -4.39 -21.03 0.69
C LEU A 265 -5.22 -22.32 0.80
N SER A 266 -4.84 -23.27 1.67
CA SER A 266 -5.63 -24.49 1.91
C SER A 266 -7.06 -24.17 2.35
N ILE A 267 -7.24 -23.06 3.10
CA ILE A 267 -8.57 -22.60 3.52
C ILE A 267 -9.38 -22.06 2.34
N ALA A 268 -8.73 -21.36 1.39
CA ALA A 268 -9.39 -20.90 0.16
C ALA A 268 -9.80 -22.08 -0.75
N GLU A 269 -9.01 -23.16 -0.75
CA GLU A 269 -9.38 -24.39 -1.45
C GLU A 269 -10.59 -25.07 -0.81
N GLU A 270 -10.62 -25.17 0.52
CA GLU A 270 -11.78 -25.69 1.28
C GLU A 270 -13.05 -24.84 1.12
N ASP A 271 -12.89 -23.53 0.96
CA ASP A 271 -13.97 -22.57 0.72
C ASP A 271 -14.41 -22.54 -0.77
N ALA A 272 -13.74 -23.33 -1.63
CA ALA A 272 -13.96 -23.42 -3.08
C ALA A 272 -13.80 -22.08 -3.83
N THR A 273 -13.04 -21.14 -3.28
CA THR A 273 -12.74 -19.85 -3.92
C THR A 273 -11.46 -19.92 -4.75
N LEU A 274 -10.50 -20.76 -4.34
CA LEU A 274 -9.21 -20.88 -5.01
C LEU A 274 -9.32 -21.37 -6.45
N GLN A 275 -10.40 -22.08 -6.82
CA GLN A 275 -10.63 -22.58 -8.18
C GLN A 275 -10.67 -21.46 -9.24
N PHE A 276 -10.98 -20.22 -8.84
CA PHE A 276 -11.06 -19.08 -9.75
C PHE A 276 -9.70 -18.42 -10.03
N THR A 277 -8.71 -18.63 -9.15
CA THR A 277 -7.43 -17.91 -9.20
C THR A 277 -6.21 -18.83 -9.19
N GLY A 278 -6.39 -20.10 -8.85
CA GLY A 278 -5.31 -21.05 -8.57
C GLY A 278 -4.89 -21.89 -9.77
N SER A 279 -3.61 -22.26 -9.74
CA SER A 279 -2.96 -23.31 -10.52
C SER A 279 -2.29 -24.30 -9.57
N THR A 280 -1.85 -25.43 -10.11
CA THR A 280 -1.15 -26.49 -9.38
C THR A 280 0.25 -26.68 -9.93
N TYR A 281 1.25 -26.60 -9.05
CA TYR A 281 2.61 -26.96 -9.37
C TYR A 281 2.88 -28.43 -9.03
N SER A 282 3.34 -29.19 -10.02
CA SER A 282 3.79 -30.57 -9.87
C SER A 282 5.30 -30.61 -9.71
N ARG A 283 5.77 -31.12 -8.57
CA ARG A 283 7.20 -31.35 -8.31
C ARG A 283 7.81 -32.44 -9.19
N GLU A 284 7.01 -33.42 -9.59
CA GLU A 284 7.48 -34.57 -10.38
C GLU A 284 7.94 -34.15 -11.78
N ASN A 285 7.20 -33.23 -12.39
CA ASN A 285 7.44 -32.77 -13.76
C ASN A 285 8.05 -31.37 -13.85
N ASP A 286 8.32 -30.73 -12.71
CA ASP A 286 8.71 -29.31 -12.60
C ASP A 286 7.86 -28.42 -13.52
N ALA A 287 6.54 -28.50 -13.34
CA ALA A 287 5.58 -27.88 -14.25
C ALA A 287 4.38 -27.28 -13.52
N LEU A 288 3.91 -26.14 -14.04
CA LEU A 288 2.68 -25.48 -13.61
C LEU A 288 1.52 -25.94 -14.49
N TYR A 289 0.43 -26.37 -13.86
CA TYR A 289 -0.82 -26.74 -14.51
C TYR A 289 -1.95 -25.82 -14.08
N ASP A 290 -2.76 -25.37 -15.03
CA ASP A 290 -3.90 -24.53 -14.73
C ASP A 290 -4.99 -25.27 -13.95
N GLY A 291 -5.54 -24.60 -12.93
CA GLY A 291 -6.57 -25.15 -12.07
C GLY A 291 -6.04 -26.06 -10.94
N LEU A 292 -6.98 -26.71 -10.27
CA LEU A 292 -6.74 -27.45 -9.01
C LEU A 292 -6.94 -28.97 -9.13
N ALA A 293 -7.23 -29.47 -10.32
CA ALA A 293 -7.61 -30.88 -10.54
C ALA A 293 -6.46 -31.88 -10.33
N ARG A 294 -5.22 -31.42 -10.35
CA ARG A 294 -4.03 -32.26 -10.13
C ARG A 294 -3.59 -32.19 -8.68
N ASP A 295 -2.88 -33.21 -8.23
CA ASP A 295 -2.15 -33.15 -6.97
C ASP A 295 -0.89 -32.30 -7.13
N GLY A 296 -0.59 -31.51 -6.11
CA GLY A 296 0.59 -30.64 -6.10
C GLY A 296 0.42 -29.41 -5.22
N MET A 297 1.43 -28.55 -5.24
CA MET A 297 1.42 -27.30 -4.48
C MET A 297 0.49 -26.30 -5.16
N ARG A 298 -0.38 -25.65 -4.38
CA ARG A 298 -1.28 -24.61 -4.90
C ARG A 298 -0.52 -23.30 -5.09
N ILE A 299 -0.75 -22.65 -6.22
CA ILE A 299 -0.12 -21.38 -6.59
C ILE A 299 -1.22 -20.45 -7.12
N VAL A 300 -1.25 -19.20 -6.64
CA VAL A 300 -2.16 -18.17 -7.18
C VAL A 300 -1.54 -17.56 -8.43
N THR A 301 -2.16 -17.82 -9.59
CA THR A 301 -1.65 -17.38 -10.91
C THR A 301 -2.64 -16.53 -11.69
N PHE A 302 -3.92 -16.56 -11.29
CA PHE A 302 -5.04 -15.99 -12.03
C PHE A 302 -5.22 -16.57 -13.44
N SER A 303 -4.64 -17.74 -13.74
CA SER A 303 -4.76 -18.36 -15.06
C SER A 303 -6.22 -18.59 -15.52
N PRO A 304 -7.17 -19.05 -14.66
CA PRO A 304 -8.57 -19.17 -15.07
C PRO A 304 -9.19 -17.85 -15.56
N ILE A 305 -8.74 -16.72 -15.03
CA ILE A 305 -9.22 -15.38 -15.40
C ILE A 305 -8.46 -14.84 -16.62
N LEU A 306 -7.13 -14.88 -16.59
CA LEU A 306 -6.28 -14.21 -17.59
C LEU A 306 -6.09 -15.04 -18.86
N ASN A 307 -5.98 -16.37 -18.74
CA ASN A 307 -5.75 -17.27 -19.87
C ASN A 307 -7.05 -17.85 -20.42
N HIS A 308 -7.97 -18.23 -19.53
CA HIS A 308 -9.23 -18.91 -19.88
C HIS A 308 -10.45 -18.00 -19.91
N ASN A 309 -10.28 -16.70 -19.62
CA ASN A 309 -11.34 -15.67 -19.68
C ASN A 309 -12.60 -16.04 -18.88
N LEU A 310 -12.44 -16.73 -17.74
CA LEU A 310 -13.56 -17.08 -16.86
C LEU A 310 -14.28 -15.83 -16.35
N PHE A 311 -13.57 -14.71 -16.24
CA PHE A 311 -14.09 -13.39 -15.91
C PHE A 311 -13.33 -12.35 -16.75
N PRO A 312 -14.00 -11.41 -17.43
CA PRO A 312 -13.40 -10.41 -18.32
C PRO A 312 -12.74 -9.27 -17.51
N LEU A 313 -11.89 -9.62 -16.54
CA LEU A 313 -11.21 -8.67 -15.66
C LEU A 313 -10.42 -7.63 -16.45
N PRO A 314 -9.57 -8.00 -17.44
CA PRO A 314 -8.76 -7.02 -18.15
C PRO A 314 -9.61 -5.96 -18.85
N SER A 315 -10.69 -6.37 -19.52
CA SER A 315 -11.59 -5.46 -20.24
C SER A 315 -12.39 -4.54 -19.32
N ILE A 316 -12.82 -5.03 -18.16
CA ILE A 316 -13.51 -4.20 -17.16
C ILE A 316 -12.55 -3.13 -16.63
N VAL A 317 -11.34 -3.55 -16.24
CA VAL A 317 -10.35 -2.64 -15.66
C VAL A 317 -9.86 -1.61 -16.67
N GLU A 318 -9.55 -2.01 -17.91
CA GLU A 318 -9.17 -1.10 -18.99
C GLU A 318 -10.23 0.00 -19.19
N LEU A 319 -11.50 -0.40 -19.32
CA LEU A 319 -12.61 0.55 -19.46
C LEU A 319 -12.70 1.52 -18.28
N LEU A 320 -12.57 1.04 -17.05
CA LEU A 320 -12.67 1.87 -15.85
C LEU A 320 -11.46 2.81 -15.69
N LEU A 321 -10.27 2.38 -16.08
CA LEU A 321 -9.07 3.22 -16.09
C LEU A 321 -9.18 4.33 -17.13
N ASP A 322 -9.63 4.02 -18.34
CA ASP A 322 -9.84 5.01 -19.41
C ASP A 322 -10.88 6.05 -19.00
N MET A 323 -12.03 5.57 -18.49
CA MET A 323 -13.11 6.45 -18.03
C MET A 323 -12.72 7.28 -16.80
N GLY A 324 -11.98 6.68 -15.86
CA GLY A 324 -11.48 7.39 -14.68
C GLY A 324 -10.47 8.47 -15.06
N THR A 325 -9.54 8.16 -15.96
CA THR A 325 -8.55 9.12 -16.48
C THR A 325 -9.22 10.26 -17.23
N TRP A 326 -10.18 9.93 -18.10
CA TRP A 326 -10.98 10.93 -18.81
C TRP A 326 -11.79 11.82 -17.85
N GLY A 327 -12.45 11.22 -16.86
CA GLY A 327 -13.31 11.92 -15.91
C GLY A 327 -12.54 12.80 -14.91
N MET A 328 -11.32 12.42 -14.54
CA MET A 328 -10.48 13.15 -13.58
C MET A 328 -9.45 14.09 -14.25
N GLY A 329 -9.21 13.96 -15.57
CA GLY A 329 -8.23 14.77 -16.30
C GLY A 329 -6.76 14.48 -15.95
N THR A 330 -6.51 13.42 -15.20
CA THR A 330 -5.19 12.96 -14.76
C THR A 330 -5.21 11.44 -14.67
N PRO A 331 -4.07 10.73 -14.76
CA PRO A 331 -4.03 9.30 -14.49
C PRO A 331 -4.68 8.99 -13.14
N VAL A 332 -5.38 7.86 -13.07
CA VAL A 332 -6.07 7.38 -11.87
C VAL A 332 -5.54 6.05 -11.39
N GLU A 333 -5.80 5.79 -10.11
CA GLU A 333 -5.74 4.49 -9.48
C GLU A 333 -7.15 4.08 -9.02
N ILE A 334 -7.50 2.82 -9.22
CA ILE A 334 -8.75 2.22 -8.79
C ILE A 334 -8.47 1.04 -7.86
N GLU A 335 -9.23 0.95 -6.77
CA GLU A 335 -9.30 -0.25 -5.93
C GLU A 335 -10.60 -0.98 -6.22
N PHE A 336 -10.53 -2.29 -6.37
CA PHE A 336 -11.71 -3.11 -6.68
C PHE A 336 -11.70 -4.45 -5.94
N ALA A 337 -12.89 -5.04 -5.85
CA ALA A 337 -13.11 -6.39 -5.32
C ALA A 337 -14.06 -7.15 -6.25
N VAL A 338 -13.83 -8.46 -6.40
CA VAL A 338 -14.65 -9.31 -7.27
C VAL A 338 -15.20 -10.49 -6.48
N THR A 339 -16.51 -10.71 -6.61
CA THR A 339 -17.21 -11.86 -6.03
C THR A 339 -17.73 -12.75 -7.16
N MET A 340 -17.08 -13.89 -7.29
CA MET A 340 -17.39 -14.98 -8.21
C MET A 340 -18.36 -15.98 -7.59
N SER A 341 -18.25 -16.16 -6.27
CA SER A 341 -19.06 -17.07 -5.45
C SER A 341 -20.47 -16.50 -5.20
N VAL A 342 -21.29 -16.45 -6.24
CA VAL A 342 -22.67 -15.95 -6.20
C VAL A 342 -23.70 -17.09 -6.33
N PRO A 343 -24.92 -16.94 -5.78
CA PRO A 343 -25.98 -17.92 -5.97
C PRO A 343 -26.29 -18.19 -7.45
N SER A 344 -26.73 -19.41 -7.77
CA SER A 344 -27.06 -19.79 -9.15
C SER A 344 -28.06 -18.81 -9.79
N GLY A 345 -27.76 -18.35 -11.01
CA GLY A 345 -28.57 -17.38 -11.75
C GLY A 345 -28.38 -15.92 -11.34
N LYS A 346 -27.53 -15.62 -10.35
CA LYS A 346 -27.13 -14.23 -10.04
C LYS A 346 -25.89 -13.82 -10.83
N PRO A 347 -25.78 -12.55 -11.24
CA PRO A 347 -24.56 -12.05 -11.87
C PRO A 347 -23.41 -12.03 -10.86
N ARG A 348 -22.20 -12.24 -11.35
CA ARG A 348 -20.96 -12.03 -10.57
C ARG A 348 -20.76 -10.53 -10.33
N GLU A 349 -20.16 -10.15 -9.21
CA GLU A 349 -20.01 -8.75 -8.83
C GLU A 349 -18.57 -8.27 -9.09
N PHE A 350 -18.43 -7.16 -9.83
CA PHE A 350 -17.24 -6.31 -9.81
C PHE A 350 -17.58 -5.05 -9.03
N ALA A 351 -17.01 -4.87 -7.85
CA ALA A 351 -17.23 -3.67 -7.07
C ALA A 351 -16.04 -2.73 -7.22
N LEU A 352 -16.31 -1.50 -7.67
CA LEU A 352 -15.37 -0.41 -7.64
C LEU A 352 -15.40 0.22 -6.24
N VAL A 353 -14.39 -0.11 -5.44
CA VAL A 353 -14.32 0.23 -4.02
C VAL A 353 -13.87 1.68 -3.84
N GLN A 354 -12.83 2.09 -4.57
CA GLN A 354 -12.27 3.44 -4.50
C GLN A 354 -11.65 3.84 -5.84
N MET A 355 -11.60 5.15 -6.11
CA MET A 355 -10.90 5.73 -7.24
C MET A 355 -10.23 7.03 -6.78
N ARG A 356 -8.95 7.20 -7.10
CA ARG A 356 -8.17 8.38 -6.73
C ARG A 356 -7.30 8.85 -7.90
N PRO A 357 -7.03 10.16 -8.02
CA PRO A 357 -6.05 10.66 -8.99
C PRO A 357 -4.63 10.21 -8.60
N LEU A 358 -3.80 9.95 -9.60
CA LEU A 358 -2.36 9.74 -9.47
C LEU A 358 -1.65 11.05 -9.79
N VAL A 359 -0.80 11.49 -8.88
CA VAL A 359 0.03 12.68 -9.05
C VAL A 359 1.27 12.28 -9.85
N LEU A 360 1.36 12.73 -11.09
CA LEU A 360 2.60 12.67 -11.84
C LEU A 360 3.37 13.96 -11.56
N SER A 361 4.59 13.86 -11.02
CA SER A 361 5.49 15.02 -10.94
C SER A 361 5.78 15.50 -12.37
N ARG A 362 5.24 16.68 -12.71
CA ARG A 362 5.48 17.36 -13.99
C ARG A 362 6.49 18.48 -13.76
N GLU A 363 7.74 18.14 -13.49
CA GLU A 363 8.82 19.10 -13.72
C GLU A 363 9.27 18.98 -15.18
N MET A 364 9.19 20.09 -15.92
CA MET A 364 9.44 20.16 -17.37
C MET A 364 10.93 20.34 -17.72
N GLU A 365 11.84 20.34 -16.75
CA GLU A 365 13.27 20.48 -17.03
C GLU A 365 13.86 19.15 -17.50
N GLN A 366 14.40 19.10 -18.70
CA GLN A 366 15.17 17.95 -19.16
C GLN A 366 16.48 17.88 -18.35
N LEU A 367 16.46 17.17 -17.22
CA LEU A 367 17.66 16.88 -16.45
C LEU A 367 18.48 15.79 -17.14
N THR A 368 19.54 16.18 -17.84
CA THR A 368 20.49 15.21 -18.39
C THR A 368 21.31 14.60 -17.25
N ILE A 369 21.25 13.28 -17.10
CA ILE A 369 22.15 12.53 -16.22
C ILE A 369 23.36 12.16 -17.06
N GLU A 370 24.42 12.95 -16.95
CA GLU A 370 25.70 12.66 -17.57
C GLU A 370 26.31 11.37 -16.98
N GLN A 371 27.05 10.62 -17.80
CA GLN A 371 27.78 9.43 -17.37
C GLN A 371 28.94 9.84 -16.45
N VAL A 372 28.68 9.95 -15.15
CA VAL A 372 29.74 10.08 -14.16
C VAL A 372 30.38 8.71 -13.95
N GLY A 373 31.72 8.66 -13.98
CA GLY A 373 32.46 7.42 -13.71
C GLY A 373 32.13 6.84 -12.33
N ARG A 374 32.20 5.50 -12.21
CA ARG A 374 31.90 4.76 -10.97
C ARG A 374 32.57 5.33 -9.73
N GLU A 375 33.77 5.89 -9.87
CA GLU A 375 34.56 6.41 -8.75
C GLU A 375 33.91 7.60 -8.03
N GLY A 376 33.15 8.44 -8.74
CA GLY A 376 32.51 9.65 -8.18
C GLY A 376 31.11 9.43 -7.60
N ALA A 377 30.53 8.24 -7.78
CA ALA A 377 29.14 7.96 -7.44
C ALA A 377 29.02 6.94 -6.29
N VAL A 378 28.05 7.18 -5.41
CA VAL A 378 27.63 6.23 -4.36
C VAL A 378 26.67 5.20 -4.96
N CYS A 379 25.75 5.65 -5.83
CA CYS A 379 24.76 4.79 -6.45
C CYS A 379 24.39 5.31 -7.84
N SER A 380 24.19 4.40 -8.79
CA SER A 380 23.61 4.66 -10.10
C SER A 380 22.54 3.63 -10.40
N SER A 381 21.41 4.07 -10.93
CA SER A 381 20.31 3.18 -11.31
C SER A 381 19.64 3.64 -12.60
N SER A 382 19.24 2.66 -13.41
CA SER A 382 18.38 2.78 -14.59
C SER A 382 16.90 2.53 -14.28
N HIS A 383 16.55 2.41 -13.00
CA HIS A 383 15.20 2.20 -12.48
C HIS A 383 14.94 3.17 -11.30
N VAL A 384 14.67 4.43 -11.64
CA VAL A 384 14.48 5.50 -10.66
C VAL A 384 13.10 6.15 -10.79
N LEU A 385 12.44 6.34 -9.65
CA LEU A 385 11.27 7.21 -9.52
C LEU A 385 11.67 8.52 -8.87
N GLY A 386 11.01 9.58 -9.32
CA GLY A 386 11.34 10.95 -8.93
C GLY A 386 11.97 11.70 -10.10
N HIS A 387 11.86 13.01 -10.02
CA HIS A 387 12.45 13.93 -10.98
C HIS A 387 12.99 15.10 -10.18
N GLY A 388 14.17 15.61 -10.53
CA GLY A 388 14.76 16.77 -9.85
C GLY A 388 16.19 16.55 -9.36
N VAL A 389 16.67 17.51 -8.59
CA VAL A 389 18.02 17.53 -8.01
C VAL A 389 17.94 17.80 -6.51
N ILE A 390 18.50 16.91 -5.68
CA ILE A 390 18.57 17.06 -4.22
C ILE A 390 20.01 17.44 -3.85
N ARG A 391 20.18 18.53 -3.08
CA ARG A 391 21.49 19.16 -2.78
C ARG A 391 21.76 19.38 -1.28
N ASP A 392 20.78 19.10 -0.44
CA ASP A 392 20.73 19.49 0.97
C ASP A 392 20.91 18.31 1.94
N VAL A 393 21.17 17.10 1.42
CA VAL A 393 21.30 15.88 2.22
C VAL A 393 22.77 15.58 2.55
N ARG A 394 23.08 15.42 3.84
CA ARG A 394 24.43 15.10 4.35
C ARG A 394 24.52 13.78 5.09
N ASP A 395 23.36 13.20 5.38
CA ASP A 395 23.21 12.03 6.22
C ASP A 395 22.83 10.83 5.37
N VAL A 396 23.44 9.68 5.65
CA VAL A 396 23.12 8.41 5.01
C VAL A 396 22.86 7.38 6.11
N VAL A 397 21.69 6.75 6.06
CA VAL A 397 21.37 5.59 6.89
C VAL A 397 21.49 4.37 5.99
N VAL A 398 22.42 3.47 6.33
CA VAL A 398 22.74 2.30 5.51
C VAL A 398 22.54 1.01 6.29
N VAL A 399 21.83 0.06 5.71
CA VAL A 399 21.76 -1.32 6.21
C VAL A 399 23.01 -2.06 5.73
N ASP A 400 23.76 -2.63 6.66
CA ASP A 400 25.02 -3.31 6.37
C ASP A 400 24.78 -4.65 5.67
N LEU A 401 25.21 -4.76 4.41
CA LEU A 401 25.02 -5.94 3.58
C LEU A 401 25.62 -7.23 4.19
N GLU A 402 26.72 -7.14 4.94
CA GLU A 402 27.38 -8.31 5.55
C GLU A 402 26.77 -8.74 6.87
N ASP A 403 26.30 -7.78 7.68
CA ASP A 403 25.67 -8.05 8.96
C ASP A 403 24.17 -8.39 8.80
N PHE A 404 23.59 -8.13 7.62
CA PHE A 404 22.18 -8.34 7.33
C PHE A 404 21.80 -9.83 7.31
N ASP A 405 20.96 -10.21 8.27
CA ASP A 405 20.31 -11.51 8.35
C ASP A 405 18.83 -11.38 7.98
N ARG A 406 18.38 -12.12 6.94
CA ARG A 406 16.98 -12.15 6.48
C ARG A 406 16.00 -12.62 7.56
N SER A 407 16.45 -13.41 8.54
CA SER A 407 15.62 -13.81 9.69
C SER A 407 15.43 -12.69 10.72
N LYS A 408 16.19 -11.59 10.60
CA LYS A 408 16.28 -10.47 11.54
C LYS A 408 15.73 -9.16 10.97
N THR A 409 14.98 -9.21 9.88
CA THR A 409 14.43 -8.02 9.18
C THR A 409 13.59 -7.12 10.09
N GLN A 410 12.87 -7.68 11.06
CA GLN A 410 12.12 -6.92 12.07
C GLN A 410 13.05 -6.14 13.02
N GLU A 411 14.21 -6.69 13.38
CA GLU A 411 15.22 -5.98 14.19
C GLU A 411 15.85 -4.85 13.37
N VAL A 412 16.15 -5.10 12.09
CA VAL A 412 16.65 -4.08 11.14
C VAL A 412 15.66 -2.93 11.00
N ALA A 413 14.36 -3.23 10.81
CA ALA A 413 13.31 -2.21 10.71
C ALA A 413 13.25 -1.31 11.96
N ARG A 414 13.46 -1.88 13.16
CA ARG A 414 13.52 -1.10 14.41
C ARG A 414 14.74 -0.20 14.48
N GLU A 415 15.92 -0.70 14.06
CA GLU A 415 17.15 0.12 14.04
C GLU A 415 17.04 1.27 13.04
N VAL A 416 16.47 1.02 11.86
CA VAL A 416 16.15 2.07 10.88
C VAL A 416 15.20 3.11 11.49
N ASN A 417 14.13 2.68 12.16
CA ASN A 417 13.19 3.60 12.82
C ASN A 417 13.87 4.47 13.89
N GLN A 418 14.78 3.90 14.69
CA GLN A 418 15.52 4.66 15.70
C GLN A 418 16.36 5.79 15.08
N PHE A 419 17.01 5.53 13.94
CA PHE A 419 17.74 6.58 13.22
C PHE A 419 16.79 7.60 12.58
N ASN A 420 15.68 7.14 12.01
CA ASN A 420 14.65 8.01 11.44
C ASN A 420 14.11 8.99 12.49
N GLU A 421 13.68 8.51 13.66
CA GLU A 421 13.17 9.35 14.76
C GLU A 421 14.20 10.41 15.18
N LYS A 422 15.46 9.99 15.40
CA LYS A 422 16.55 10.91 15.77
C LYS A 422 16.78 11.98 14.72
N LEU A 423 16.86 11.61 13.45
CA LEU A 423 17.15 12.54 12.36
C LEU A 423 15.98 13.49 12.08
N ILE A 424 14.74 13.02 12.24
CA ILE A 424 13.54 13.86 12.18
C ILE A 424 13.56 14.90 13.30
N ASP A 425 13.84 14.50 14.54
CA ASP A 425 13.89 15.40 15.69
C ASP A 425 15.02 16.45 15.54
N GLU A 426 16.11 16.10 14.85
CA GLU A 426 17.20 17.03 14.50
C GLU A 426 16.90 17.90 13.26
N GLY A 427 15.79 17.65 12.54
CA GLY A 427 15.44 18.34 11.30
C GLY A 427 16.37 18.03 10.12
N ARG A 428 16.91 16.82 10.07
CA ARG A 428 17.97 16.41 9.14
C ARG A 428 17.49 15.36 8.15
N PRO A 429 17.27 15.73 6.87
CA PRO A 429 16.92 14.76 5.84
C PRO A 429 18.11 13.85 5.52
N TYR A 430 17.82 12.61 5.11
CA TYR A 430 18.86 11.61 4.85
C TYR A 430 18.59 10.76 3.60
N VAL A 431 19.63 10.08 3.10
CA VAL A 431 19.52 9.00 2.11
C VAL A 431 19.43 7.67 2.86
N LEU A 432 18.41 6.88 2.59
CA LEU A 432 18.27 5.51 3.09
C LEU A 432 18.78 4.53 2.04
N ILE A 433 19.74 3.68 2.41
CA ILE A 433 20.28 2.64 1.52
C ILE A 433 20.10 1.29 2.20
N GLY A 434 19.46 0.33 1.53
CA GLY A 434 19.31 -1.00 2.07
C GLY A 434 19.16 -2.07 1.02
N VAL A 435 18.95 -3.28 1.50
CA VAL A 435 18.91 -4.52 0.72
C VAL A 435 17.54 -5.14 0.80
N GLY A 436 17.07 -5.71 -0.31
CA GLY A 436 15.71 -6.21 -0.40
C GLY A 436 14.68 -5.10 -0.59
N ARG A 437 13.42 -5.49 -0.56
CA ARG A 437 12.27 -4.60 -0.70
C ARG A 437 11.95 -3.88 0.62
N TRP A 438 11.75 -2.57 0.60
CA TRP A 438 11.19 -1.82 1.71
C TRP A 438 9.67 -1.98 1.77
N GLY A 439 9.15 -2.20 2.98
CA GLY A 439 7.72 -2.26 3.23
C GLY A 439 7.06 -3.61 2.94
N THR A 440 7.84 -4.70 2.87
CA THR A 440 7.31 -6.06 2.75
C THR A 440 7.30 -6.77 4.11
N LEU A 441 6.23 -7.49 4.42
CA LEU A 441 6.16 -8.37 5.58
C LEU A 441 6.89 -9.70 5.37
N ASP A 442 7.29 -10.03 4.14
CA ASP A 442 8.07 -11.22 3.82
C ASP A 442 9.58 -10.98 4.13
N PRO A 443 10.15 -11.65 5.16
CA PRO A 443 11.55 -11.48 5.52
C PRO A 443 12.54 -11.92 4.44
N TRP A 444 12.11 -12.78 3.50
CA TRP A 444 12.95 -13.24 2.40
C TRP A 444 12.99 -12.25 1.24
N LEU A 445 11.99 -11.38 1.14
CA LEU A 445 11.91 -10.35 0.12
C LEU A 445 12.54 -9.03 0.59
N GLY A 446 12.49 -8.70 1.88
CA GLY A 446 13.09 -7.46 2.38
C GLY A 446 12.72 -7.07 3.82
N ILE A 447 12.67 -5.75 4.06
CA ILE A 447 12.59 -5.17 5.40
C ILE A 447 11.17 -4.60 5.65
N PRO A 448 10.49 -5.03 6.72
CA PRO A 448 9.11 -4.64 7.06
C PRO A 448 9.05 -3.26 7.72
N VAL A 449 9.62 -2.24 7.06
CA VAL A 449 9.43 -0.84 7.48
C VAL A 449 8.01 -0.39 7.14
N LYS A 450 7.42 0.42 8.00
CA LYS A 450 6.26 1.23 7.63
C LYS A 450 6.72 2.60 7.18
N TRP A 451 5.83 3.41 6.61
CA TRP A 451 6.20 4.74 6.16
C TRP A 451 6.70 5.62 7.31
N GLU A 452 6.05 5.57 8.47
CA GLU A 452 6.48 6.29 9.66
C GLU A 452 7.90 5.91 10.14
N HIS A 453 8.41 4.73 9.75
CA HIS A 453 9.76 4.30 10.11
C HIS A 453 10.86 4.89 9.24
N ILE A 454 10.52 5.51 8.10
CA ILE A 454 11.48 6.02 7.11
C ILE A 454 11.08 7.40 6.57
N SER A 455 10.13 8.07 7.20
CA SER A 455 9.51 9.30 6.72
C SER A 455 10.46 10.49 6.58
N GLY A 456 11.62 10.47 7.24
CA GLY A 456 12.68 11.48 7.10
C GLY A 456 13.59 11.28 5.88
N ALA A 457 13.47 10.15 5.16
CA ALA A 457 14.29 9.87 3.99
C ALA A 457 13.88 10.74 2.79
N ARG A 458 14.84 11.41 2.16
CA ARG A 458 14.65 12.15 0.89
C ARG A 458 15.01 11.32 -0.34
N VAL A 459 15.81 10.28 -0.14
CA VAL A 459 16.12 9.28 -1.15
C VAL A 459 16.13 7.90 -0.49
N ILE A 460 15.55 6.92 -1.16
CA ILE A 460 15.53 5.51 -0.77
C ILE A 460 16.17 4.70 -1.89
N VAL A 461 17.12 3.84 -1.53
CA VAL A 461 17.79 2.90 -2.43
C VAL A 461 17.44 1.47 -2.00
N GLU A 462 16.85 0.72 -2.92
CA GLU A 462 16.66 -0.73 -2.84
C GLU A 462 17.72 -1.42 -3.68
N ALA A 463 18.64 -2.11 -3.03
CA ALA A 463 19.59 -2.98 -3.71
C ALA A 463 19.11 -4.44 -3.69
N GLY A 464 19.25 -5.11 -4.82
CA GLY A 464 19.06 -6.56 -4.91
C GLY A 464 19.97 -7.35 -3.97
N PHE A 465 19.56 -8.57 -3.63
CA PHE A 465 20.45 -9.50 -2.96
C PHE A 465 21.40 -10.15 -3.99
N LYS A 466 22.54 -10.70 -3.53
CA LYS A 466 23.44 -11.47 -4.40
C LYS A 466 22.74 -12.59 -5.20
N ASP A 467 21.63 -13.12 -4.67
CA ASP A 467 20.90 -14.27 -5.24
C ASP A 467 19.45 -13.97 -5.65
N LEU A 468 19.01 -12.69 -5.58
CA LEU A 468 17.62 -12.32 -5.87
C LEU A 468 17.52 -10.88 -6.40
N GLU A 469 16.98 -10.74 -7.60
CA GLU A 469 16.50 -9.45 -8.11
C GLU A 469 15.22 -9.06 -7.36
N VAL A 470 15.23 -7.87 -6.77
CA VAL A 470 14.09 -7.34 -6.03
C VAL A 470 13.21 -6.60 -7.02
N ALA A 471 11.95 -7.03 -7.17
CA ALA A 471 10.98 -6.25 -7.90
C ALA A 471 10.68 -4.93 -7.13
N PRO A 472 10.61 -3.78 -7.81
CA PRO A 472 10.43 -2.49 -7.15
C PRO A 472 9.16 -2.47 -6.29
N SER A 473 9.23 -1.83 -5.11
CA SER A 473 8.08 -1.74 -4.22
C SER A 473 6.96 -0.90 -4.83
N GLN A 474 5.82 -1.54 -5.13
CA GLN A 474 4.63 -0.90 -5.69
C GLN A 474 3.41 -0.96 -4.74
N GLY A 475 3.60 -1.19 -3.44
CA GLY A 475 2.51 -1.12 -2.46
C GLY A 475 1.78 0.22 -2.60
N SER A 476 0.45 0.22 -2.71
CA SER A 476 -0.32 1.39 -3.15
C SER A 476 -0.04 2.63 -2.29
N HIS A 477 -0.12 2.50 -0.97
CA HIS A 477 0.14 3.60 -0.03
C HIS A 477 1.63 3.98 0.05
N PHE A 478 2.53 3.00 0.10
CA PHE A 478 3.98 3.24 0.15
C PHE A 478 4.46 4.02 -1.09
N PHE A 479 4.01 3.60 -2.27
CA PHE A 479 4.30 4.26 -3.54
C PHE A 479 3.72 5.69 -3.60
N GLN A 480 2.51 5.89 -3.07
CA GLN A 480 1.90 7.21 -3.00
C GLN A 480 2.68 8.15 -2.10
N ASN A 481 3.13 7.70 -0.94
CA ASN A 481 3.96 8.52 -0.08
C ASN A 481 5.29 8.91 -0.77
N ILE A 482 5.96 7.97 -1.46
CA ILE A 482 7.17 8.27 -2.24
C ILE A 482 6.94 9.40 -3.25
N THR A 483 5.86 9.30 -4.04
CA THR A 483 5.53 10.30 -5.07
C THR A 483 5.13 11.64 -4.46
N SER A 484 4.39 11.64 -3.36
CA SER A 484 3.84 12.82 -2.70
C SER A 484 4.89 13.65 -1.97
N PHE A 485 5.81 12.99 -1.28
CA PHE A 485 6.94 13.64 -0.62
C PHE A 485 8.11 13.90 -1.57
N MET A 486 7.96 13.59 -2.86
CA MET A 486 9.01 13.70 -3.87
C MET A 486 10.30 13.00 -3.43
N VAL A 487 10.15 11.84 -2.78
CA VAL A 487 11.27 11.02 -2.36
C VAL A 487 11.87 10.35 -3.58
N GLY A 488 13.18 10.50 -3.76
CA GLY A 488 13.89 9.80 -4.81
C GLY A 488 13.93 8.31 -4.53
N TYR A 489 13.51 7.48 -5.48
CA TYR A 489 13.44 6.04 -5.25
C TYR A 489 14.25 5.28 -6.28
N PHE A 490 15.29 4.58 -5.84
CA PHE A 490 16.26 3.92 -6.70
C PHE A 490 16.17 2.41 -6.52
N THR A 491 15.93 1.68 -7.60
CA THR A 491 16.00 0.20 -7.61
C THR A 491 17.28 -0.23 -8.32
N VAL A 492 18.16 -0.95 -7.64
CA VAL A 492 19.47 -1.37 -8.16
C VAL A 492 19.45 -2.87 -8.46
N THR A 493 19.46 -3.21 -9.75
CA THR A 493 19.30 -4.59 -10.25
C THR A 493 20.61 -5.27 -10.65
N GLY A 494 21.74 -4.55 -10.65
CA GLY A 494 23.06 -5.07 -11.02
C GLY A 494 23.37 -5.09 -12.53
N ASN A 495 22.37 -4.88 -13.40
CA ASN A 495 22.52 -4.79 -14.87
C ASN A 495 23.11 -3.42 -15.32
N GLY A 496 24.29 -3.07 -14.81
CA GLY A 496 24.92 -1.75 -15.00
C GLY A 496 24.64 -0.78 -13.84
N ASP A 497 23.56 -1.01 -13.09
CA ASP A 497 23.26 -0.34 -11.84
C ASP A 497 24.24 -0.78 -10.74
N PHE A 498 24.54 0.10 -9.79
CA PHE A 498 25.41 -0.26 -8.66
C PHE A 498 25.15 0.58 -7.41
N VAL A 499 25.58 0.04 -6.28
CA VAL A 499 25.84 0.74 -5.02
C VAL A 499 27.30 0.48 -4.66
N ASP A 500 28.05 1.53 -4.34
CA ASP A 500 29.45 1.43 -3.90
C ASP A 500 29.53 1.01 -2.42
N TRP A 501 29.29 -0.28 -2.19
CA TRP A 501 29.29 -0.89 -0.85
C TRP A 501 30.67 -0.84 -0.17
N GLU A 502 31.75 -0.87 -0.94
CA GLU A 502 33.12 -0.78 -0.42
C GLU A 502 33.38 0.63 0.14
N TRP A 503 32.99 1.66 -0.60
CA TRP A 503 33.09 3.04 -0.13
C TRP A 503 32.20 3.30 1.10
N LEU A 504 30.95 2.83 1.09
CA LEU A 504 30.05 2.96 2.25
C LEU A 504 30.61 2.27 3.49
N ARG A 505 31.34 1.15 3.32
CA ARG A 505 31.99 0.44 4.42
C ARG A 505 33.23 1.17 4.95
N ALA A 506 34.01 1.77 4.06
CA ALA A 506 35.23 2.49 4.43
C ALA A 506 34.94 3.80 5.19
N CYS A 507 33.72 4.33 5.10
CA CYS A 507 33.32 5.52 5.84
C CYS A 507 33.13 5.24 7.34
N ASP A 508 33.74 6.07 8.18
CA ASP A 508 33.52 6.03 9.63
C ASP A 508 32.07 6.45 9.97
N PRO A 509 31.31 5.62 10.70
CA PRO A 509 29.95 5.95 11.08
C PRO A 509 29.94 6.97 12.22
N ALA A 510 29.02 7.95 12.12
CA ALA A 510 28.71 8.84 13.23
C ALA A 510 28.04 8.08 14.39
N GLU A 511 27.23 7.08 14.06
CA GLU A 511 26.65 6.12 15.00
C GLU A 511 26.47 4.77 14.30
N ARG A 512 26.72 3.66 15.02
CA ARG A 512 26.55 2.29 14.53
C ARG A 512 25.69 1.49 15.50
N LYS A 513 24.68 0.80 14.96
CA LYS A 513 23.90 -0.23 15.66
C LYS A 513 24.32 -1.61 15.14
N ARG A 514 23.53 -2.66 15.37
CA ARG A 514 23.93 -4.03 15.03
C ARG A 514 23.91 -4.26 13.51
N PHE A 515 22.92 -3.74 12.82
CA PHE A 515 22.69 -3.95 11.39
C PHE A 515 22.69 -2.65 10.57
N VAL A 516 22.54 -1.50 11.23
CA VAL A 516 22.39 -0.21 10.56
C VAL A 516 23.46 0.77 11.03
N ARG A 517 24.03 1.51 10.07
CA ARG A 517 24.98 2.61 10.29
C ARG A 517 24.40 3.94 9.85
N HIS A 518 24.70 4.97 10.63
CA HIS A 518 24.48 6.36 10.29
C HIS A 518 25.81 7.01 9.91
N LEU A 519 25.94 7.41 8.65
CA LEU A 519 27.08 8.15 8.11
C LEU A 519 26.70 9.63 8.01
N ARG A 520 27.63 10.51 8.40
CA ARG A 520 27.46 11.97 8.30
C ARG A 520 28.64 12.57 7.56
N PHE A 521 28.37 13.42 6.59
CA PHE A 521 29.39 14.08 5.79
C PHE A 521 29.40 15.61 5.97
N ASP A 522 30.57 16.21 5.84
CA ASP A 522 30.73 17.67 5.92
C ASP A 522 30.13 18.39 4.71
N LYS A 523 30.23 17.78 3.53
CA LYS A 523 29.63 18.26 2.28
C LYS A 523 28.38 17.43 1.95
N PRO A 524 27.34 18.02 1.33
CA PRO A 524 26.17 17.27 0.93
C PRO A 524 26.47 16.31 -0.23
N LEU A 525 25.66 15.25 -0.29
CA LEU A 525 25.53 14.40 -1.47
C LEU A 525 24.71 15.14 -2.53
N LEU A 526 25.03 14.90 -3.81
CA LEU A 526 24.23 15.40 -4.93
C LEU A 526 23.43 14.23 -5.51
N VAL A 527 22.11 14.34 -5.53
CA VAL A 527 21.22 13.36 -6.16
C VAL A 527 20.62 14.00 -7.40
N LYS A 528 20.70 13.32 -8.54
CA LYS A 528 20.02 13.72 -9.77
C LYS A 528 19.11 12.59 -10.22
N MET A 529 17.88 12.94 -10.59
CA MET A 529 16.87 11.98 -11.04
C MET A 529 16.18 12.50 -12.28
N ASN A 530 16.06 11.63 -13.28
CA ASN A 530 15.30 11.89 -14.49
C ASN A 530 14.25 10.79 -14.62
N GLY A 531 13.04 11.08 -14.13
CA GLY A 531 11.89 10.18 -14.21
C GLY A 531 11.34 9.96 -15.62
N HIS A 532 11.79 10.70 -16.65
CA HIS A 532 11.42 10.40 -18.04
C HIS A 532 12.29 9.29 -18.63
N GLU A 533 13.57 9.26 -18.24
CA GLU A 533 14.50 8.21 -18.65
C GLU A 533 14.58 7.05 -17.64
N ASN A 534 13.87 7.16 -16.51
CA ASN A 534 13.99 6.28 -15.33
C ASN A 534 15.42 6.17 -14.80
N LYS A 535 16.28 7.16 -15.03
CA LYS A 535 17.68 7.14 -14.57
C LYS A 535 17.86 8.01 -13.34
N GLY A 536 18.81 7.65 -12.50
CA GLY A 536 19.26 8.49 -11.40
C GLY A 536 20.68 8.16 -10.96
N ILE A 537 21.32 9.15 -10.34
CA ILE A 537 22.66 9.01 -9.76
C ILE A 537 22.74 9.75 -8.42
N ILE A 538 23.44 9.14 -7.46
CA ILE A 538 23.80 9.72 -6.17
C ILE A 538 25.33 9.87 -6.16
N LEU A 539 25.81 11.11 -6.10
CA LEU A 539 27.24 11.42 -6.09
C LEU A 539 27.81 11.48 -4.67
N LYS A 540 29.09 11.12 -4.54
CA LYS A 540 29.85 11.23 -3.29
C LYS A 540 29.93 12.69 -2.84
N PRO A 541 30.04 12.96 -1.52
CA PRO A 541 30.13 14.31 -0.97
C PRO A 541 31.16 15.18 -1.70
N GLY A 542 30.72 16.37 -2.15
CA GLY A 542 31.60 17.35 -2.79
C GLY A 542 31.95 17.10 -4.26
N GLN A 543 31.49 16.01 -4.89
CA GLN A 543 31.63 15.77 -6.34
C GLN A 543 30.62 16.56 -7.18
N GLY A 544 29.67 17.25 -6.54
CA GLY A 544 28.61 18.02 -7.19
C GLY A 544 28.91 19.51 -7.46
N SER A 545 30.05 20.04 -6.98
CA SER A 545 30.34 21.49 -7.04
C SER A 545 30.90 21.99 -8.37
N GLU A 546 31.27 21.11 -9.30
CA GLU A 546 31.79 21.51 -10.62
C GLU A 546 30.70 21.75 -11.67
N PHE A 547 29.44 21.41 -11.39
CA PHE A 547 28.34 21.49 -12.34
C PHE A 547 27.39 22.64 -11.99
N ARG A 548 27.77 23.88 -12.35
CA ARG A 548 26.83 25.01 -12.37
C ARG A 548 25.90 24.86 -13.59
N PRO A 549 24.60 25.14 -13.46
CA PRO A 549 23.74 25.27 -14.64
C PRO A 549 24.22 26.48 -15.45
N SER A 550 24.37 26.27 -16.75
CA SER A 550 24.43 27.32 -17.77
C SER A 550 23.07 27.98 -17.94
#